data_AF-A0A382LFC0-F1
#
_entry.id   AF-A0A382LFC0-F1
#
_cell.length_a   1.000
_cell.length_b   1.000
_cell.length_c   1.000
_cell.angle_alpha   90.00
_cell.angle_beta   90.00
_cell.angle_gamma   90.00
#
_symmetry.space_group_name_H-M   'P 1'
#
loop_
_entity.id
_entity.type
_entity.pdbx_description
1 polymer ?
#
loop_
_entity_poly.entity_id
_entity_poly.type
_entity_poly.pdbx_seq_one_letter_code
_entity_poly.pdbx_strand_id
1 'polypeptide(L)'
;AEKGADYEQILIGYADCGTNGAIDALIDSDLRLERLAGPHCFSFFIGEAEYNRLSDQEPGTFWLTDFLVRHFESMVIRNLGLDRHPELRDAYFGNYTNLTYISQLVDEELVSLAKECAERLELEFRHIHTGFGAFEQALTIKEIA
;
A
#
# COMPACT_ATOMS: atom_id res chain seq x y z
N ALA A 1 -23.83 1.44 9.27
CA ALA A 1 -24.02 2.89 9.11
C ALA A 1 -24.54 3.60 10.38
N GLU A 2 -24.94 2.90 11.47
CA GLU A 2 -25.51 3.58 12.66
C GLU A 2 -24.53 4.41 13.50
N LYS A 3 -23.25 4.02 13.61
CA LYS A 3 -22.27 4.77 14.41
C LYS A 3 -21.71 6.03 13.73
N GLY A 4 -21.91 6.17 12.42
CA GLY A 4 -21.42 7.33 11.67
C GLY A 4 -22.31 8.56 11.80
N ALA A 5 -23.53 8.43 12.35
CA ALA A 5 -24.49 9.54 12.44
C ALA A 5 -24.01 10.68 13.34
N ASP A 6 -23.19 10.37 14.36
CA ASP A 6 -22.69 11.34 15.34
C ASP A 6 -21.46 12.13 14.86
N TYR A 7 -20.93 11.83 13.67
CA TYR A 7 -19.74 12.47 13.12
C TYR A 7 -20.11 13.45 12.00
N GLU A 8 -19.54 14.65 12.08
CA GLU A 8 -19.68 15.70 11.05
C GLU A 8 -18.87 15.37 9.79
N GLN A 9 -17.75 14.64 9.95
CA GLN A 9 -16.91 14.15 8.85
C GLN A 9 -16.44 12.71 9.13
N ILE A 10 -16.34 11.92 8.08
CA ILE A 10 -15.90 10.52 8.11
C ILE A 10 -14.82 10.34 7.05
N LEU A 11 -13.59 10.09 7.50
CA LEU A 11 -12.45 9.86 6.62
C LEU A 11 -12.31 8.38 6.25
N ILE A 12 -12.19 8.12 4.95
CA ILE A 12 -11.93 6.81 4.36
C ILE A 12 -10.43 6.73 4.04
N GLY A 13 -9.68 6.02 4.90
CA GLY A 13 -8.26 5.73 4.70
C GLY A 13 -7.97 4.56 3.76
N TYR A 14 -8.95 4.15 2.96
CA TYR A 14 -8.83 3.04 2.02
C TYR A 14 -8.86 3.59 0.59
N ALA A 15 -7.81 3.31 -0.19
CA ALA A 15 -7.80 3.57 -1.62
C ALA A 15 -8.60 2.48 -2.36
N ASP A 16 -8.93 2.67 -3.64
CA ASP A 16 -9.66 1.65 -4.42
C ASP A 16 -8.76 0.47 -4.83
N CYS A 17 -8.28 -0.31 -3.87
CA CYS A 17 -7.40 -1.45 -4.09
C CYS A 17 -8.15 -2.76 -4.42
N GLY A 18 -9.43 -2.70 -4.85
CA GLY A 18 -10.20 -3.89 -5.17
C GLY A 18 -11.72 -3.76 -5.15
N THR A 19 -12.26 -2.55 -5.01
CA THR A 19 -13.70 -2.31 -5.06
C THR A 19 -14.20 -2.01 -6.47
N ASN A 20 -13.29 -1.78 -7.44
CA ASN A 20 -13.60 -1.46 -8.83
C ASN A 20 -14.61 -0.31 -8.96
N GLY A 21 -14.40 0.78 -8.22
CA GLY A 21 -15.24 1.97 -8.21
C GLY A 21 -16.43 1.94 -7.24
N ALA A 22 -16.70 0.82 -6.57
CA ALA A 22 -17.79 0.76 -5.58
C ALA A 22 -17.54 1.68 -4.36
N ILE A 23 -16.28 1.95 -4.03
CA ILE A 23 -15.92 2.92 -3.00
C ILE A 23 -16.31 4.35 -3.38
N ASP A 24 -16.23 4.71 -4.67
CA ASP A 24 -16.59 6.05 -5.13
C ASP A 24 -18.11 6.23 -5.05
N ALA A 25 -18.89 5.22 -5.43
CA ALA A 25 -20.34 5.23 -5.25
C ALA A 25 -20.76 5.35 -3.77
N LEU A 26 -19.99 4.78 -2.84
CA LEU A 26 -20.21 4.94 -1.42
C LEU A 26 -19.94 6.39 -0.98
N ILE A 27 -18.82 6.97 -1.42
CA ILE A 27 -18.44 8.36 -1.09
C ILE A 27 -19.52 9.34 -1.59
N ASP A 28 -19.99 9.16 -2.83
CA ASP A 28 -21.03 10.01 -3.42
C ASP A 28 -22.39 9.91 -2.71
N SER A 29 -22.61 8.84 -1.92
CA SER A 29 -23.88 8.62 -1.21
C SER A 29 -24.04 9.44 0.08
N ASP A 30 -22.96 9.97 0.64
CA ASP A 30 -22.98 10.75 1.89
C ASP A 30 -21.88 11.82 1.86
N LEU A 31 -22.28 13.09 1.87
CA LEU A 31 -21.36 14.25 1.79
C LEU A 31 -20.36 14.33 2.94
N ARG A 32 -20.57 13.58 4.02
CA ARG A 32 -19.64 13.51 5.17
C ARG A 32 -18.49 12.54 4.90
N LEU A 33 -18.64 11.63 3.95
CA LEU A 33 -17.61 10.68 3.56
C LEU A 33 -16.59 11.36 2.67
N GLU A 34 -15.33 11.29 3.08
CA GLU A 34 -14.23 11.80 2.28
C GLU A 34 -13.10 10.78 2.26
N ARG A 35 -12.52 10.52 1.09
CA ARG A 35 -11.39 9.61 0.94
C ARG A 35 -10.08 10.38 1.00
N LEU A 36 -9.09 9.80 1.68
CA LEU A 36 -7.73 10.32 1.63
C LEU A 36 -7.22 10.29 0.17
N ALA A 37 -6.56 11.37 -0.24
CA ALA A 37 -6.10 11.56 -1.61
C ALA A 37 -4.92 10.64 -1.96
N GLY A 38 -5.01 9.94 -3.09
CA GLY A 38 -3.95 9.07 -3.60
C GLY A 38 -4.50 7.77 -4.20
N PRO A 39 -3.79 7.17 -5.17
CA PRO A 39 -4.27 5.99 -5.89
C PRO A 39 -4.18 4.71 -5.05
N HIS A 40 -3.20 4.62 -4.14
CA HIS A 40 -2.89 3.43 -3.35
C HIS A 40 -2.39 3.81 -1.95
N CYS A 41 -2.45 2.87 -1.01
CA CYS A 41 -1.94 3.06 0.35
C CYS A 41 -0.46 3.42 0.42
N PHE A 42 0.33 3.02 -0.58
CA PHE A 42 1.75 3.37 -0.68
C PHE A 42 1.96 4.88 -0.79
N SER A 43 1.13 5.55 -1.60
CA SER A 43 1.17 7.00 -1.79
C SER A 43 0.86 7.77 -0.50
N PHE A 44 0.07 7.21 0.42
CA PHE A 44 -0.18 7.84 1.72
C PHE A 44 1.05 7.82 2.62
N PHE A 45 1.81 6.73 2.62
CA PHE A 45 2.94 6.57 3.52
C PHE A 45 4.20 7.27 3.00
N ILE A 46 4.51 7.12 1.71
CA ILE A 46 5.70 7.77 1.12
C ILE A 46 5.44 9.21 0.69
N GLY A 47 4.18 9.61 0.53
CA GLY A 47 3.76 10.89 -0.01
C GLY A 47 3.60 10.85 -1.54
N GLU A 48 2.57 11.52 -2.05
CA GLU A 48 2.17 11.44 -3.47
C GLU A 48 3.26 11.91 -4.44
N ALA A 49 3.93 13.03 -4.13
CA ALA A 49 4.99 13.56 -4.99
C ALA A 49 6.16 12.57 -5.13
N GLU A 50 6.58 11.96 -4.03
CA GLU A 50 7.69 11.00 -4.04
C GLU A 50 7.27 9.66 -4.66
N TYR A 51 6.04 9.21 -4.40
CA TYR A 51 5.46 8.03 -5.03
C TYR A 51 5.44 8.17 -6.56
N ASN A 52 4.92 9.29 -7.07
CA ASN A 52 4.86 9.55 -8.52
C ASN A 52 6.27 9.61 -9.12
N ARG A 53 7.20 10.31 -8.46
CA ARG A 53 8.59 10.40 -8.92
C ARG A 53 9.26 9.02 -9.01
N LEU A 54 9.08 8.17 -8.00
CA LEU A 54 9.65 6.82 -7.99
C LEU A 54 8.96 5.90 -9.00
N SER A 55 7.63 5.96 -9.10
CA SER A 55 6.86 5.14 -10.04
C SER A 55 7.17 5.47 -11.50
N ASP A 56 7.41 6.75 -11.81
CA ASP A 56 7.84 7.20 -13.14
C ASP A 56 9.26 6.72 -13.49
N GLN A 57 10.16 6.66 -12.50
CA GLN A 57 11.54 6.21 -12.68
C GLN A 57 11.67 4.68 -12.72
N GLU A 58 10.89 3.99 -11.90
CA GLU A 58 10.96 2.56 -11.65
C GLU A 58 9.54 1.96 -11.72
N PRO A 59 8.92 1.89 -12.92
CA PRO A 59 7.57 1.34 -13.07
C PRO A 59 7.48 -0.14 -12.73
N GLY A 60 8.61 -0.86 -12.78
CA GLY A 60 8.75 -2.27 -12.40
C GLY A 60 8.94 -2.50 -10.89
N THR A 61 8.41 -1.63 -10.02
CA THR A 61 8.55 -1.76 -8.57
C THR A 61 7.38 -2.51 -7.95
N PHE A 62 7.69 -3.57 -7.18
CA PHE A 62 6.74 -4.24 -6.32
C PHE A 62 6.80 -3.63 -4.90
N TRP A 63 5.72 -3.01 -4.46
CA TRP A 63 5.69 -2.24 -3.22
C TRP A 63 5.26 -3.08 -2.02
N LEU A 64 5.99 -2.99 -0.91
CA LEU A 64 5.59 -3.57 0.38
C LEU A 64 5.39 -2.49 1.44
N THR A 65 4.37 -2.67 2.29
CA THR A 65 4.21 -1.99 3.59
C THR A 65 4.44 -2.98 4.73
N ASP A 66 4.50 -2.50 5.98
CA ASP A 66 4.62 -3.35 7.17
C ASP A 66 3.53 -4.45 7.17
N PHE A 67 2.32 -4.09 6.77
CA PHE A 67 1.21 -5.03 6.66
C PHE A 67 1.48 -6.13 5.62
N LEU A 68 1.90 -5.75 4.40
CA LEU A 68 2.10 -6.73 3.34
C LEU A 68 3.31 -7.62 3.61
N VAL A 69 4.38 -7.10 4.24
CA VAL A 69 5.50 -7.92 4.71
C VAL A 69 5.01 -9.02 5.66
N ARG A 70 4.21 -8.66 6.68
CA ARG A 70 3.67 -9.62 7.67
C ARG A 70 2.78 -10.70 7.06
N HIS A 71 2.11 -10.40 5.95
CA HIS A 71 1.13 -11.28 5.31
C HIS A 71 1.57 -11.78 3.94
N PHE A 72 2.85 -11.62 3.59
CA PHE A 72 3.37 -11.92 2.26
C PHE A 72 3.13 -13.37 1.85
N GLU A 73 3.32 -14.30 2.79
CA GLU A 73 3.09 -15.73 2.58
C GLU A 73 1.64 -16.04 2.21
N SER A 74 0.66 -15.45 2.90
CA SER A 74 -0.75 -15.74 2.65
C SER A 74 -1.29 -14.95 1.45
N MET A 75 -0.92 -13.68 1.31
CA MET A 75 -1.50 -12.76 0.32
C MET A 75 -0.79 -12.77 -1.04
N VAL A 76 0.50 -13.10 -1.08
CA VAL A 76 1.26 -13.14 -2.34
C VAL A 76 1.54 -14.58 -2.70
N ILE A 77 2.29 -15.31 -1.88
CA ILE A 77 2.79 -16.63 -2.25
C ILE A 77 1.65 -17.64 -2.46
N ARG A 78 0.82 -17.87 -1.44
CA ARG A 78 -0.26 -18.87 -1.53
C ARG A 78 -1.41 -18.42 -2.41
N ASN A 79 -1.74 -17.13 -2.38
CA ASN A 79 -2.84 -16.58 -3.19
C ASN A 79 -2.54 -16.68 -4.69
N LEU A 80 -1.30 -16.39 -5.09
CA LEU A 80 -0.84 -16.54 -6.47
C LEU A 80 -0.43 -17.98 -6.82
N GLY A 81 -0.40 -18.88 -5.84
CA GLY A 81 -0.08 -20.29 -6.01
C GLY A 81 1.40 -20.58 -6.24
N LEU A 82 2.29 -19.65 -5.90
CA LEU A 82 3.74 -19.77 -6.07
C LEU A 82 4.37 -20.88 -5.22
N ASP A 83 3.71 -21.25 -4.12
CA ASP A 83 4.09 -22.39 -3.28
C ASP A 83 3.94 -23.74 -4.01
N ARG A 84 2.97 -23.84 -4.91
CA ARG A 84 2.64 -25.05 -5.68
C ARG A 84 3.19 -25.02 -7.10
N HIS A 85 3.31 -23.82 -7.67
CA HIS A 85 3.73 -23.56 -9.05
C HIS A 85 4.79 -22.45 -9.10
N PRO A 86 6.04 -22.74 -8.69
CA PRO A 86 7.12 -21.74 -8.66
C PRO A 86 7.39 -21.08 -10.01
N GLU A 87 7.13 -21.78 -11.11
CA GLU A 87 7.27 -21.28 -12.48
C GLU A 87 6.38 -20.07 -12.79
N LEU A 88 5.29 -19.88 -12.04
CA LEU A 88 4.41 -18.71 -12.20
C LEU A 88 5.07 -17.41 -11.74
N ARG A 89 6.15 -17.49 -10.97
CA ARG A 89 6.89 -16.30 -10.55
C ARG A 89 7.33 -15.49 -11.76
N ASP A 90 7.94 -16.11 -12.76
CA ASP A 90 8.43 -15.37 -13.94
C ASP A 90 7.28 -14.77 -14.74
N ALA A 91 6.12 -15.46 -14.78
CA ALA A 91 4.93 -14.94 -15.45
C ALA A 91 4.35 -13.70 -14.74
N TYR A 92 4.35 -13.67 -13.40
CA TYR A 92 3.78 -12.56 -12.63
C TYR A 92 4.78 -11.43 -12.37
N PHE A 93 6.03 -11.78 -12.09
CA PHE A 93 7.06 -10.87 -11.60
C PHE A 93 8.18 -10.61 -12.62
N GLY A 94 8.20 -11.25 -13.79
CA GLY A 94 9.30 -11.14 -14.75
C GLY A 94 9.51 -9.75 -15.38
N ASN A 95 8.56 -8.83 -15.24
CA ASN A 95 8.69 -7.42 -15.64
C ASN A 95 8.97 -6.48 -14.46
N TYR A 96 9.05 -7.02 -13.24
CA TYR A 96 9.47 -6.27 -12.06
C TYR A 96 10.99 -6.32 -11.95
N THR A 97 11.59 -5.21 -11.53
CA THR A 97 13.05 -5.10 -11.36
C THR A 97 13.44 -5.09 -9.89
N ASN A 98 12.58 -4.54 -9.04
CA ASN A 98 12.85 -4.39 -7.63
C ASN A 98 11.59 -4.57 -6.78
N LEU A 99 11.84 -4.91 -5.52
CA LEU A 99 10.87 -4.88 -4.44
C LEU A 99 11.26 -3.76 -3.48
N THR A 100 10.42 -2.73 -3.39
CA THR A 100 10.63 -1.59 -2.51
C THR A 100 9.72 -1.72 -1.29
N TYR A 101 10.34 -1.96 -0.13
CA TYR A 101 9.68 -1.92 1.16
C TYR A 101 9.66 -0.49 1.71
N ILE A 102 8.47 0.06 1.91
CA ILE A 102 8.24 1.32 2.60
C ILE A 102 7.80 1.03 4.03
N SER A 103 8.68 1.26 5.03
CA SER A 103 8.38 0.90 6.41
C SER A 103 7.71 2.02 7.20
N GLN A 104 6.65 1.68 7.93
CA GLN A 104 5.95 2.59 8.84
C GLN A 104 6.58 2.56 10.23
N LEU A 105 7.09 1.41 10.66
CA LEU A 105 7.81 1.25 11.92
C LEU A 105 9.32 1.05 11.71
N VAL A 106 10.07 1.36 12.76
CA VAL A 106 11.48 0.97 12.87
C VAL A 106 11.52 -0.42 13.51
N ASP A 107 11.61 -1.44 12.67
CA ASP A 107 11.54 -2.86 13.04
C ASP A 107 12.50 -3.67 12.17
N GLU A 108 13.62 -4.10 12.75
CA GLU A 108 14.67 -4.84 12.04
C GLU A 108 14.22 -6.26 11.61
N GLU A 109 13.27 -6.85 12.35
CA GLU A 109 12.70 -8.15 11.98
C GLU A 109 11.88 -8.01 10.70
N LEU A 110 11.07 -6.94 10.59
CA LEU A 110 10.34 -6.65 9.37
C LEU A 110 11.25 -6.35 8.17
N VAL A 111 12.36 -5.63 8.38
CA VAL A 111 13.32 -5.39 7.30
C VAL A 111 13.95 -6.71 6.82
N SER A 112 14.23 -7.63 7.74
CA SER A 112 14.77 -8.95 7.41
C SER A 112 13.74 -9.79 6.64
N LEU A 113 12.49 -9.83 7.10
CA LEU A 113 11.40 -10.51 6.38
C LEU A 113 11.16 -9.92 4.99
N ALA A 114 11.25 -8.60 4.84
CA ALA A 114 11.08 -7.95 3.53
C ALA A 114 12.20 -8.33 2.54
N LYS A 115 13.43 -8.55 3.02
CA LYS A 115 14.53 -9.09 2.20
C LYS A 115 14.23 -10.51 1.74
N GLU A 116 13.75 -11.36 2.63
CA GLU A 116 13.34 -12.73 2.28
C GLU A 116 12.21 -12.73 1.24
N CYS A 117 11.28 -11.76 1.31
CA CYS A 117 10.24 -11.58 0.30
C CYS A 117 10.84 -11.26 -1.08
N ALA A 118 11.82 -10.36 -1.14
CA ALA A 118 12.50 -10.00 -2.38
C ALA A 118 13.30 -11.17 -2.96
N GLU A 119 14.00 -11.93 -2.11
CA GLU A 119 14.73 -13.14 -2.51
C GLU A 119 13.80 -14.19 -3.12
N ARG A 120 12.62 -14.42 -2.52
CA ARG A 120 11.64 -15.38 -3.06
C ARG A 120 11.08 -14.97 -4.42
N LEU A 121 11.01 -13.67 -4.70
CA LEU A 121 10.58 -13.16 -6.00
C LEU A 121 11.73 -12.92 -6.98
N GLU A 122 12.98 -13.14 -6.57
CA GLU A 122 14.20 -12.78 -7.33
C GLU A 122 14.23 -11.31 -7.78
N LEU A 123 13.84 -10.41 -6.88
CA LEU A 123 13.84 -8.96 -7.11
C LEU A 123 14.93 -8.26 -6.30
N GLU A 124 15.45 -7.15 -6.81
CA GLU A 124 16.37 -6.29 -6.06
C GLU A 124 15.65 -5.70 -4.83
N PHE A 125 16.24 -5.82 -3.65
CA PHE A 125 15.65 -5.30 -2.42
C PHE A 125 16.01 -3.83 -2.18
N ARG A 126 14.99 -2.99 -1.98
CA ARG A 126 15.13 -1.61 -1.53
C ARG A 126 14.28 -1.35 -0.30
N HIS A 127 14.82 -0.58 0.65
CA HIS A 127 14.10 -0.16 1.85
C HIS A 127 14.09 1.36 1.98
N ILE A 128 12.91 1.92 2.23
CA ILE A 128 12.67 3.33 2.49
C ILE A 128 11.87 3.41 3.79
N HIS A 129 12.44 3.98 4.85
CA HIS A 129 11.66 4.25 6.05
C HIS A 129 10.87 5.54 5.86
N THR A 130 9.55 5.48 6.01
CA THR A 130 8.65 6.63 5.82
C THR A 130 8.01 7.10 7.12
N GLY A 131 7.85 6.20 8.10
CA GLY A 131 7.02 6.48 9.27
C GLY A 131 5.55 6.70 8.87
N PHE A 132 4.81 7.40 9.73
CA PHE A 132 3.42 7.81 9.48
C PHE A 132 3.30 9.27 9.06
N GLY A 133 4.39 10.03 8.91
CA GLY A 133 4.33 11.49 8.78
C GLY A 133 3.47 12.00 7.61
N ALA A 134 3.59 11.42 6.42
CA ALA A 134 2.75 11.80 5.28
C ALA A 134 1.27 11.42 5.49
N PHE A 135 1.02 10.30 6.17
CA PHE A 135 -0.33 9.87 6.54
C PHE A 135 -0.94 10.80 7.60
N GLU A 136 -0.19 11.15 8.65
CA GLU A 136 -0.59 12.11 9.68
C GLU A 136 -0.90 13.49 9.09
N GLN A 137 -0.08 13.95 8.13
CA GLN A 137 -0.34 15.18 7.39
C GLN A 137 -1.65 15.11 6.61
N ALA A 138 -1.91 13.99 5.91
CA ALA A 138 -3.17 13.78 5.20
C ALA A 138 -4.40 13.78 6.13
N LEU A 139 -4.23 13.41 7.40
CA LEU A 139 -5.27 13.51 8.43
C LEU A 139 -5.42 14.93 9.00
N THR A 140 -4.38 15.76 8.94
CA THR A 140 -4.35 17.08 9.61
C THR A 140 -4.69 18.26 8.67
N ILE A 141 -4.47 18.12 7.36
CA ILE A 141 -4.65 19.20 6.38
C ILE A 141 -6.12 19.64 6.21
N LYS A 142 -7.09 18.89 6.72
CA LYS A 142 -8.47 19.33 6.76
C LYS A 142 -8.79 19.82 8.17
N GLU A 143 -8.58 21.13 8.38
CA GLU A 143 -9.08 21.82 9.56
C GLU A 143 -10.57 21.50 9.71
N ILE A 144 -10.92 21.08 10.92
CA ILE A 144 -12.26 21.01 11.46
C ILE A 144 -12.87 22.40 11.26
N ALA A 145 -13.69 22.57 10.22
CA ALA A 145 -14.42 23.80 9.92
C ALA A 145 -15.89 23.61 10.28
#